data_AF-A0A3E2V7S5-F1
#
_entry.id   AF-A0A3E2V7S5-F1
#
_cell.length_a   1.000
_cell.length_b   1.000
_cell.length_c   1.000
_cell.angle_alpha   90.00
_cell.angle_beta   90.00
_cell.angle_gamma   90.00
#
_symmetry.space_group_name_H-M   'P 1'
#
loop_
_entity.id
_entity.type
_entity.pdbx_description
1 polymer ?
#
loop_
_entity_poly.entity_id
_entity_poly.type
_entity_poly.pdbx_seq_one_letter_code
_entity_poly.pdbx_strand_id
1 'polypeptide(L)'
;MRYHDIPPKEWTSYYGSVYRCNHPVYRVCTLYREQGKGLCVIQQRYNEKTKATYWSAIDPWLTDKIYLHEGFRQYFDSHARKKNAKGEYPTVTVRQIMWALRMKPLKKERWETVFDRSLI
;
A
#
# COMPACT_ATOMS: atom_id res chain seq x y z
N MET A 1 -4.87 -8.57 -4.31
CA MET A 1 -5.66 -7.42 -3.83
C MET A 1 -6.16 -6.64 -5.00
N ARG A 2 -7.50 -6.61 -5.14
CA ARG A 2 -8.20 -5.95 -6.23
C ARG A 2 -9.10 -4.85 -5.68
N TYR A 3 -9.41 -3.87 -6.51
CA TYR A 3 -10.31 -2.75 -6.22
C TYR A 3 -11.09 -2.35 -7.48
N HIS A 4 -12.13 -1.54 -7.30
CA HIS A 4 -12.99 -1.08 -8.38
C HIS A 4 -12.32 -0.02 -9.27
N ASP A 5 -11.27 0.65 -8.79
CA ASP A 5 -10.59 1.70 -9.55
C ASP A 5 -9.94 1.15 -10.83
N ILE A 6 -10.45 1.61 -11.96
CA ILE A 6 -9.89 1.40 -13.29
C ILE A 6 -8.85 2.50 -13.56
N PRO A 7 -7.73 2.21 -14.25
CA PRO A 7 -6.76 3.22 -14.63
C PRO A 7 -7.43 4.33 -15.47
N PRO A 8 -7.30 5.62 -15.08
CA PRO A 8 -7.73 6.73 -15.92
C PRO A 8 -6.79 6.89 -17.13
N LYS A 9 -7.25 7.61 -18.15
CA LYS A 9 -6.48 7.90 -19.37
C LYS A 9 -5.18 8.66 -19.09
N GLU A 10 -5.21 9.51 -18.07
CA GLU A 10 -4.07 10.25 -17.54
C GLU A 10 -4.01 10.06 -16.03
N TRP A 11 -2.81 9.78 -15.50
CA TRP A 11 -2.58 9.62 -14.07
C TRP A 11 -1.22 10.19 -13.68
N THR A 12 -1.11 10.56 -12.41
CA THR A 12 0.13 10.98 -11.77
C THR A 12 0.39 10.11 -10.54
N SER A 13 1.65 10.11 -10.09
CA SER A 13 2.08 9.48 -8.85
C SER A 13 3.03 10.42 -8.10
N TYR A 14 2.58 11.65 -7.87
CA TYR A 14 3.42 12.71 -7.31
C TYR A 14 3.70 12.49 -5.82
N TYR A 15 2.69 12.03 -5.08
CA TYR A 15 2.74 12.03 -3.61
C TYR A 15 3.34 10.76 -2.99
N GLY A 16 3.52 9.72 -3.79
CA GLY A 16 4.15 8.48 -3.38
C GLY A 16 5.21 8.05 -4.38
N SER A 17 6.26 7.42 -3.87
CA SER A 17 7.39 6.96 -4.69
C SER A 17 7.58 5.45 -4.58
N VAL A 18 8.05 4.82 -5.65
CA VAL A 18 8.45 3.42 -5.61
C VAL A 18 9.71 3.31 -4.74
N TYR A 19 9.58 2.63 -3.62
CA TYR A 19 10.64 2.47 -2.63
C TYR A 19 11.12 1.01 -2.58
N ARG A 20 12.43 0.84 -2.66
CA ARG A 20 13.10 -0.46 -2.48
C ARG A 20 13.59 -0.58 -1.05
N CYS A 21 13.22 -1.67 -0.39
CA CYS A 21 13.65 -1.99 0.97
C CYS A 21 14.06 -3.45 1.09
N ASN A 22 14.91 -3.75 2.07
CA ASN A 22 15.35 -5.10 2.38
C ASN A 22 14.41 -5.80 3.37
N HIS A 23 13.09 -5.71 3.13
CA HIS A 23 12.12 -6.38 3.97
C HIS A 23 12.08 -7.89 3.62
N PRO A 24 12.00 -8.81 4.59
CA PRO A 24 12.08 -10.25 4.33
C PRO A 24 10.95 -10.78 3.41
N VAL A 25 9.80 -10.11 3.41
CA VAL A 25 8.58 -10.54 2.68
C VAL A 25 8.42 -9.84 1.32
N TYR A 26 8.98 -8.65 1.14
CA TYR A 26 8.80 -7.85 -0.08
C TYR A 26 10.01 -6.96 -0.33
N ARG A 27 10.30 -6.66 -1.60
CA ARG A 27 11.45 -5.82 -1.97
C ARG A 27 11.07 -4.44 -2.48
N VAL A 28 9.82 -4.27 -2.90
CA VAL A 28 9.32 -3.04 -3.55
C VAL A 28 7.95 -2.70 -2.97
N CYS A 29 7.76 -1.43 -2.64
CA CYS A 29 6.50 -0.88 -2.15
C CYS A 29 6.31 0.56 -2.64
N THR A 30 5.14 1.13 -2.40
CA THR A 30 4.91 2.57 -2.57
C THR A 30 5.10 3.26 -1.22
N LEU A 31 6.01 4.21 -1.12
CA LEU A 31 6.29 4.95 0.10
C LEU A 31 5.67 6.34 0.03
N TYR A 32 4.79 6.63 0.99
CA TYR A 32 4.42 7.99 1.35
C TYR A 32 5.39 8.49 2.43
N ARG A 33 5.96 9.67 2.24
CA ARG A 33 6.94 10.23 3.18
C ARG A 33 6.63 11.69 3.46
N GLU A 34 6.56 12.03 4.74
CA GLU A 34 6.34 13.39 5.18
C GLU A 34 7.01 13.66 6.53
N GLN A 35 7.66 14.83 6.68
CA GLN A 35 8.32 15.25 7.93
C GLN A 35 9.25 14.19 8.57
N GLY A 36 9.95 13.41 7.74
CA GLY A 36 10.87 12.35 8.18
C GLY A 36 10.20 11.05 8.67
N LYS A 37 8.86 10.99 8.68
CA LYS A 37 8.08 9.75 8.86
C LYS A 37 7.73 9.18 7.49
N GLY A 38 7.54 7.86 7.43
CA GLY A 38 7.12 7.18 6.22
C GLY A 38 6.14 6.07 6.49
N LEU A 39 5.35 5.74 5.47
CA LEU A 39 4.40 4.64 5.46
C LEU A 39 4.52 3.89 4.14
N CYS A 40 4.94 2.63 4.20
CA CYS A 40 5.00 1.75 3.05
C CYS A 40 3.62 1.16 2.78
N VAL A 41 3.16 1.23 1.54
CA VAL A 41 1.94 0.60 1.08
C VAL A 41 2.27 -0.48 0.05
N ILE A 42 1.78 -1.68 0.31
CA ILE A 42 2.01 -2.86 -0.53
C ILE A 42 0.71 -3.43 -1.07
N GLN A 43 0.79 -4.02 -2.26
CA GLN A 43 -0.30 -4.73 -2.90
C GLN A 43 0.12 -6.16 -3.19
N GLN A 44 -0.72 -7.12 -2.80
CA GLN A 44 -0.55 -8.50 -3.22
C GLN A 44 -1.04 -8.69 -4.65
N ARG A 45 -0.19 -9.26 -5.49
CA ARG A 45 -0.48 -9.62 -6.88
C ARG A 45 -0.48 -11.15 -7.02
N TYR A 46 -1.27 -11.64 -7.95
CA TYR A 46 -1.38 -13.04 -8.29
C TYR A 46 -0.96 -13.24 -9.74
N ASN A 47 -0.07 -14.21 -9.97
CA ASN A 47 0.32 -14.62 -11.30
C ASN A 47 -0.49 -15.86 -11.69
N GLU A 48 -1.38 -15.73 -12.66
CA GLU A 48 -2.26 -16.82 -13.08
C GLU A 48 -1.52 -17.98 -13.74
N LYS A 49 -0.35 -17.73 -14.37
CA LYS A 49 0.45 -18.75 -15.04
C LYS A 49 1.20 -19.62 -14.03
N THR A 50 1.90 -18.98 -13.08
CA THR A 50 2.71 -19.69 -12.08
C THR A 50 1.94 -20.04 -10.81
N LYS A 51 0.69 -19.54 -10.68
CA LYS A 51 -0.15 -19.65 -9.48
C LYS A 51 0.50 -19.05 -8.22
N ALA A 52 1.55 -18.25 -8.37
CA ALA A 52 2.28 -17.64 -7.27
C ALA A 52 1.68 -16.28 -6.88
N THR A 53 1.76 -15.94 -5.59
CA THR A 53 1.45 -14.61 -5.08
C THR A 53 2.71 -13.90 -4.63
N TYR A 54 2.78 -12.59 -4.86
CA TYR A 54 3.90 -11.75 -4.42
C TYR A 54 3.41 -10.35 -4.02
N TRP A 55 4.22 -9.65 -3.23
CA TRP A 55 3.96 -8.28 -2.80
C TRP A 55 4.73 -7.30 -3.66
N SER A 56 4.08 -6.22 -4.04
CA SER A 56 4.64 -5.17 -4.90
C SER A 56 4.14 -3.79 -4.47
N ALA A 57 4.67 -2.76 -5.11
CA ALA A 57 4.09 -1.43 -5.12
C ALA A 57 2.64 -1.46 -5.65
N ILE A 58 1.88 -0.47 -5.19
CA ILE A 58 0.49 -0.25 -5.59
C ILE A 58 0.45 0.25 -7.03
N ASP A 59 -0.71 0.16 -7.69
CA ASP A 59 -0.82 0.73 -9.03
C ASP A 59 -0.64 2.27 -9.01
N PRO A 60 0.14 2.84 -9.94
CA PRO A 60 0.54 4.25 -9.87
C PRO A 60 -0.63 5.24 -9.75
N TRP A 61 -1.72 5.01 -10.48
CA TRP A 61 -2.92 5.86 -10.47
C TRP A 61 -3.69 5.86 -9.15
N LEU A 62 -3.44 4.89 -8.27
CA LEU A 62 -4.04 4.84 -6.94
C LEU A 62 -3.27 5.70 -5.94
N THR A 63 -2.00 6.03 -6.24
CA THR A 63 -1.10 6.74 -5.33
C THR A 63 -1.65 8.10 -4.95
N ASP A 64 -1.96 8.93 -5.94
CA ASP A 64 -2.44 10.28 -5.69
C ASP A 64 -3.88 10.28 -5.17
N LYS A 65 -4.71 9.32 -5.61
CA LYS A 65 -6.07 9.12 -5.08
C LYS A 65 -6.08 8.83 -3.58
N ILE A 66 -5.17 7.98 -3.11
CA ILE A 66 -5.04 7.67 -1.68
C ILE A 66 -4.55 8.90 -0.94
N TYR A 67 -3.51 9.57 -1.44
CA TYR A 67 -2.91 10.70 -0.73
C TYR A 67 -3.87 11.89 -0.59
N LEU A 68 -4.61 12.20 -1.65
CA LEU A 68 -5.55 13.33 -1.70
C LEU A 68 -6.88 13.07 -0.97
N HIS A 69 -7.10 11.85 -0.46
CA HIS A 69 -8.32 11.53 0.26
C HIS A 69 -8.36 12.23 1.63
N GLU A 70 -9.52 12.78 2.01
CA GLU A 70 -9.67 13.58 3.25
C GLU A 70 -9.19 12.85 4.52
N GLY A 71 -9.50 11.56 4.63
CA GLY A 71 -9.08 10.72 5.76
C GLY A 71 -7.60 10.27 5.74
N PHE A 72 -6.87 10.52 4.65
CA PHE A 72 -5.49 10.02 4.49
C PHE A 72 -4.56 10.66 5.51
N ARG A 73 -4.70 11.96 5.77
CA ARG A 73 -3.81 12.65 6.70
C ARG A 73 -3.85 12.03 8.10
N GLN A 74 -5.05 11.84 8.64
CA GLN A 74 -5.24 11.23 9.95
C GLN A 74 -4.74 9.78 10.00
N TYR A 75 -4.96 9.02 8.91
CA TYR A 75 -4.46 7.65 8.80
C TYR A 75 -2.92 7.61 8.73
N PHE A 76 -2.32 8.51 7.96
CA PHE A 76 -0.87 8.63 7.84
C PHE A 76 -0.26 9.02 9.18
N ASP A 77 -0.78 10.03 9.87
CA ASP A 77 -0.20 10.49 11.15
C ASP A 77 -0.26 9.42 12.26
N SER A 78 -1.27 8.54 12.23
CA SER A 78 -1.41 7.43 13.19
C SER A 78 -0.52 6.22 12.87
N HIS A 79 -0.26 5.93 11.60
CA HIS A 79 0.48 4.73 11.18
C HIS A 79 1.93 5.00 10.78
N ALA A 80 2.23 6.20 10.26
CA ALA A 80 3.56 6.55 9.79
C ALA A 80 4.52 6.77 10.95
N ARG A 81 5.72 6.22 10.81
CA ARG A 81 6.79 6.33 11.81
C ARG A 81 8.12 6.59 11.12
N LYS A 82 9.12 6.97 11.91
CA LYS A 82 10.51 6.92 11.46
C LYS A 82 10.92 5.46 11.22
N LYS A 83 12.00 5.26 10.49
CA LYS A 83 12.56 3.92 10.29
C LYS A 83 12.85 3.25 11.62
N ASN A 84 12.56 1.95 11.71
CA ASN A 84 12.95 1.11 12.84
C ASN A 84 14.48 0.90 12.87
N ALA A 85 14.99 0.19 13.88
CA ALA A 85 16.41 -0.15 13.99
C ALA A 85 16.95 -0.98 12.80
N LYS A 86 16.06 -1.63 12.03
CA LYS A 86 16.38 -2.39 10.81
C LYS A 86 16.34 -1.53 9.53
N GLY A 87 16.03 -0.23 9.65
CA GLY A 87 15.96 0.70 8.52
C GLY A 87 14.65 0.66 7.73
N GLU A 88 13.60 0.01 8.25
CA GLU A 88 12.31 -0.19 7.58
C GLU A 88 11.26 0.79 8.11
N TYR A 89 10.42 1.28 7.20
CA TYR A 89 9.21 2.03 7.57
C TYR A 89 8.05 1.07 7.92
N PRO A 90 7.08 1.50 8.73
CA PRO A 90 5.85 0.73 8.94
C PRO A 90 5.17 0.43 7.61
N THR A 91 4.57 -0.76 7.51
CA THR A 91 3.98 -1.28 6.27
C THR A 91 2.50 -1.56 6.46
N VAL A 92 1.69 -1.13 5.50
CA VAL A 92 0.26 -1.44 5.42
C VAL A 92 -0.08 -1.97 4.03
N THR A 93 -1.12 -2.77 3.95
CA THR A 93 -1.65 -3.23 2.67
C THR A 93 -2.59 -2.20 2.05
N VAL A 94 -2.69 -2.18 0.72
CA VAL A 94 -3.70 -1.39 0.00
C VAL A 94 -5.09 -1.61 0.58
N ARG A 95 -5.43 -2.85 0.94
CA ARG A 95 -6.73 -3.18 1.49
C ARG A 95 -7.00 -2.52 2.85
N GLN A 96 -6.00 -2.47 3.74
CA GLN A 96 -6.12 -1.83 5.05
C GLN A 96 -6.35 -0.32 4.90
N ILE A 97 -5.54 0.35 4.09
CA ILE A 97 -5.68 1.81 3.89
C ILE A 97 -6.99 2.14 3.17
N MET A 98 -7.36 1.38 2.12
CA MET A 98 -8.63 1.58 1.42
C MET A 98 -9.83 1.41 2.35
N TRP A 99 -9.80 0.40 3.23
CA TRP A 99 -10.86 0.20 4.22
C TRP A 99 -10.93 1.36 5.22
N ALA A 100 -9.79 1.81 5.75
CA ALA A 100 -9.74 2.94 6.68
C ALA A 100 -10.23 4.25 6.04
N LEU A 101 -9.97 4.45 4.75
CA LEU A 101 -10.44 5.59 3.96
C LEU A 101 -11.86 5.42 3.45
N ARG A 102 -12.57 4.33 3.78
CA ARG A 102 -13.91 4.00 3.24
C ARG A 102 -13.96 3.88 1.70
N MET A 103 -12.81 3.69 1.06
CA MET A 103 -12.68 3.35 -0.36
C MET A 103 -12.93 1.84 -0.50
N LYS A 104 -14.12 1.40 -0.92
CA LYS A 104 -14.49 -0.03 -0.91
C LYS A 104 -13.54 -0.87 -1.80
N PRO A 105 -12.70 -1.76 -1.23
CA PRO A 105 -11.94 -2.72 -2.03
C PRO A 105 -12.85 -3.87 -2.49
N LEU A 106 -12.44 -4.58 -3.55
CA LEU A 106 -13.22 -5.73 -4.05
C LEU A 106 -13.27 -6.86 -3.02
N LYS A 107 -14.28 -7.73 -3.17
CA LYS A 107 -14.41 -8.94 -2.35
C LYS A 107 -13.11 -9.77 -2.44
N LYS A 108 -12.65 -10.21 -1.27
CA LYS A 108 -11.42 -10.97 -1.10
C LYS A 108 -11.54 -12.31 -1.83
N GLU A 109 -10.52 -12.66 -2.61
CA GLU A 109 -10.39 -13.98 -3.24
C GLU A 109 -9.63 -14.96 -2.34
N ARG A 110 -9.76 -16.26 -2.62
CA ARG A 110 -9.08 -17.33 -1.86
C ARG A 110 -7.55 -17.20 -1.84
N TRP A 111 -6.97 -16.64 -2.91
CA TRP A 111 -5.52 -16.44 -3.02
C TRP A 111 -5.02 -15.17 -2.31
N GLU A 112 -5.91 -14.26 -1.88
CA GLU A 112 -5.50 -13.07 -1.14
C GLU A 112 -5.12 -13.46 0.31
N THR A 113 -3.89 -13.18 0.71
CA THR A 113 -3.39 -13.39 2.06
C THR A 113 -3.42 -12.09 2.86
N VAL A 114 -3.34 -12.22 4.18
CA VAL A 114 -3.20 -11.09 5.10
C VAL A 114 -1.72 -10.90 5.36
N PHE A 115 -1.22 -9.67 5.20
CA PHE A 115 0.20 -9.38 5.39
C PHE A 115 0.59 -9.37 6.87
N ASP A 116 -0.18 -8.63 7.68
CA ASP A 116 0.04 -8.56 9.12
C ASP A 116 -1.32 -8.51 9.84
N ARG A 117 -1.41 -9.22 10.96
CA ARG A 117 -2.57 -9.18 11.87
C ARG A 117 -2.20 -8.26 13.03
N SER A 118 -1.92 -7.00 12.76
CA SER A 118 -2.02 -6.02 13.83
C SER A 118 -3.51 -5.95 14.20
N LEU A 119 -3.86 -6.54 15.34
CA LEU A 119 -5.16 -6.30 15.99
C LEU A 119 -5.28 -4.79 16.14
N ILE A 120 -6.19 -4.19 15.36
CA ILE A 120 -6.61 -2.80 15.51
C ILE A 120 -7.43 -2.72 16.80
#